data_AF-X1GYF6-F1
#
_entry.id   AF-X1GYF6-F1
#
_cell.length_a   1.000
_cell.length_b   1.000
_cell.length_c   1.000
_cell.angle_alpha   90.00
_cell.angle_beta   90.00
_cell.angle_gamma   90.00
#
_symmetry.space_group_name_H-M   'P 1'
#
loop_
_entity.id
_entity.type
_entity.pdbx_description
1 polymer ?
#
loop_
_entity_poly.entity_id
_entity_poly.type
_entity_poly.pdbx_seq_one_letter_code
_entity_poly.pdbx_strand_id
1 'polypeptide(L)'
;RVVGAAFAAAEADANAARQWFVAEIAAGEEITIEKYAAYAWTLPGGSESAADLYKSAQSTLDAAMPLGFDALARAQADEVAAFWRGADIGVDTADGRDEQALAFNLFHLFQSANRDGRGGIAAKGLTGEGYEGHVFWDSETFVLPVFAFTAPALMKPSLVWRYRALERARLHAREMGHARGALYPWRTIAGDECSAHYPSGSAQYHINAAIAFAVRLYVDATGDRAFLAEMGAEILIETARIWLQIGYFNARRDGAFCICAVTGPDEYTALVDNNYYTNRMAQEHLRYAAATMRTLEAQSPDVYAALANKLALSAAEIAEWSHAAEAMYLPYDEKLGIVAQDDTFLDKPLWDVKGTPPEKFPLLMHNHPLTLYRHQVCKQADALLAFVLADSAQVDP
;
A
#
# COMPACT_ATOMS: atom_id res chain seq x y z
N ARG A 1 -2.08 -32.53 -20.67
CA ARG A 1 -2.00 -33.23 -21.99
C ARG A 1 -0.61 -33.82 -22.11
N VAL A 2 -0.49 -35.10 -22.50
CA VAL A 2 0.81 -35.75 -22.71
C VAL A 2 0.85 -36.31 -24.12
N VAL A 3 1.90 -35.98 -24.88
CA VAL A 3 2.13 -36.45 -26.25
C VAL A 3 3.44 -37.23 -26.27
N GLY A 4 3.46 -38.38 -26.94
CA GLY A 4 4.63 -39.25 -27.00
C GLY A 4 4.78 -40.21 -25.80
N ALA A 5 3.85 -40.22 -24.84
CA ALA A 5 3.85 -41.18 -23.75
C ALA A 5 2.44 -41.69 -23.39
N ALA A 6 2.37 -42.94 -22.94
CA ALA A 6 1.14 -43.59 -22.51
C ALA A 6 0.90 -43.36 -21.01
N PHE A 7 -0.35 -43.07 -20.63
CA PHE A 7 -0.74 -43.02 -19.22
C PHE A 7 -0.62 -44.42 -18.59
N ALA A 8 0.09 -44.51 -17.47
CA ALA A 8 0.33 -45.77 -16.77
C ALA A 8 -0.52 -45.90 -15.50
N ALA A 9 -0.56 -44.86 -14.66
CA ALA A 9 -1.32 -44.88 -13.41
C ALA A 9 -1.57 -43.45 -12.88
N ALA A 10 -2.47 -43.33 -11.90
CA ALA A 10 -2.61 -42.15 -11.06
C ALA A 10 -2.94 -42.56 -9.63
N GLU A 11 -2.43 -41.81 -8.66
CA GLU A 11 -2.80 -41.93 -7.25
C GLU A 11 -3.02 -40.54 -6.67
N ALA A 12 -3.88 -40.45 -5.65
CA ALA A 12 -4.04 -39.25 -4.86
C ALA A 12 -4.29 -39.61 -3.40
N ASP A 13 -3.64 -38.86 -2.51
CA ASP A 13 -3.83 -38.90 -1.07
C ASP A 13 -4.12 -37.47 -0.57
N ALA A 14 -4.21 -37.30 0.76
CA ALA A 14 -4.54 -36.01 1.37
C ALA A 14 -3.49 -34.91 1.11
N ASN A 15 -2.25 -35.27 0.78
CA ASN A 15 -1.11 -34.38 0.66
C ASN A 15 -0.54 -34.31 -0.77
N ALA A 16 -0.83 -35.29 -1.62
CA ALA A 16 -0.26 -35.35 -2.97
C ALA A 16 -1.19 -36.03 -3.98
N ALA A 17 -1.09 -35.59 -5.23
CA ALA A 17 -1.62 -36.29 -6.40
C ALA A 17 -0.46 -36.59 -7.37
N ARG A 18 -0.36 -37.83 -7.85
CA ARG A 18 0.69 -38.29 -8.76
C ARG A 18 0.06 -38.95 -9.99
N GLN A 19 0.68 -38.73 -11.15
CA GLN A 19 0.32 -39.36 -12.41
C GLN A 19 1.60 -39.88 -13.06
N TRP A 20 1.55 -41.11 -13.57
CA TRP A 20 2.69 -41.74 -14.24
C TRP A 20 2.40 -41.89 -15.73
N PHE A 21 3.39 -41.57 -16.53
CA PHE A 21 3.39 -41.74 -17.98
C PHE A 21 4.64 -42.51 -18.38
N VAL A 22 4.50 -43.47 -19.30
CA VAL A 22 5.58 -44.35 -19.75
C VAL A 22 5.71 -44.24 -21.26
N ALA A 23 6.94 -44.17 -21.74
CA ALA A 23 7.29 -44.14 -23.16
C ALA A 23 8.64 -44.81 -23.40
N GLU A 24 8.77 -45.39 -24.58
CA GLU A 24 10.07 -45.71 -25.19
C GLU A 24 10.36 -44.61 -26.21
N ILE A 25 11.51 -43.96 -26.11
CA ILE A 25 11.87 -42.80 -26.93
C ILE A 25 13.20 -43.05 -27.66
N ALA A 26 13.24 -42.78 -28.97
CA ALA A 26 14.45 -42.88 -29.78
C ALA A 26 15.24 -41.56 -29.78
N ALA A 27 16.51 -41.62 -30.24
CA ALA A 27 17.33 -40.42 -30.39
C ALA A 27 16.69 -39.46 -31.40
N GLY A 28 16.37 -38.24 -30.95
CA GLY A 28 15.73 -37.19 -31.75
C GLY A 28 14.21 -37.10 -31.63
N GLU A 29 13.57 -37.97 -30.84
CA GLU A 29 12.15 -37.86 -30.50
C GLU A 29 11.93 -36.99 -29.25
N GLU A 30 10.71 -36.46 -29.09
CA GLU A 30 10.31 -35.61 -27.95
C GLU A 30 9.05 -36.17 -27.26
N ILE A 31 9.01 -36.06 -25.93
CA ILE A 31 7.79 -36.21 -25.14
C ILE A 31 7.41 -34.83 -24.59
N THR A 32 6.18 -34.39 -24.86
CA THR A 32 5.68 -33.09 -24.39
C THR A 32 4.63 -33.32 -23.31
N ILE A 33 4.80 -32.65 -22.15
CA ILE A 33 3.85 -32.67 -21.03
C ILE A 33 3.35 -31.25 -20.78
N GLU A 34 2.08 -31.00 -21.06
CA GLU A 34 1.39 -29.78 -20.66
C GLU A 34 0.60 -30.05 -19.37
N LYS A 35 0.95 -29.34 -18.30
CA LYS A 35 0.27 -29.41 -17.00
C LYS A 35 -0.50 -28.11 -16.75
N TYR A 36 -1.77 -28.26 -16.39
CA TYR A 36 -2.67 -27.17 -16.04
C TYR A 36 -2.98 -27.25 -14.56
N ALA A 37 -2.96 -26.11 -13.87
CA ALA A 37 -3.31 -25.99 -12.46
C ALA A 37 -4.24 -24.79 -12.29
N ALA A 38 -5.30 -24.97 -11.50
CA ALA A 38 -6.22 -23.90 -11.13
C ALA A 38 -6.39 -23.91 -9.61
N TYR A 39 -6.48 -22.71 -9.03
CA TYR A 39 -6.69 -22.50 -7.61
C TYR A 39 -8.00 -21.73 -7.44
N ALA A 40 -8.82 -22.17 -6.51
CA ALA A 40 -9.99 -21.44 -6.05
C ALA A 40 -9.89 -21.23 -4.55
N TRP A 41 -10.28 -20.06 -4.08
CA TRP A 41 -10.15 -19.64 -2.70
C TRP A 41 -11.34 -18.74 -2.34
N THR A 42 -11.57 -18.56 -1.04
CA THR A 42 -12.54 -17.59 -0.51
C THR A 42 -11.90 -16.73 0.57
N LEU A 43 -12.45 -15.53 0.78
CA LEU A 43 -12.01 -14.63 1.84
C LEU A 43 -12.35 -15.22 3.22
N PRO A 44 -11.64 -14.81 4.28
CA PRO A 44 -12.04 -15.13 5.64
C PRO A 44 -13.50 -14.70 5.90
N GLY A 45 -14.33 -15.65 6.33
CA GLY A 45 -15.78 -15.44 6.54
C GLY A 45 -16.63 -15.54 5.27
N GLY A 46 -16.06 -15.97 4.13
CA GLY A 46 -16.80 -16.29 2.92
C GLY A 46 -17.81 -17.43 3.11
N SER A 47 -18.78 -17.50 2.19
CA SER A 47 -19.89 -18.46 2.26
C SER A 47 -19.77 -19.62 1.28
N GLU A 48 -18.75 -19.58 0.41
CA GLU A 48 -18.48 -20.61 -0.58
C GLU A 48 -18.09 -21.93 0.08
N SER A 49 -18.77 -23.01 -0.29
CA SER A 49 -18.44 -24.35 0.18
C SER A 49 -17.23 -24.91 -0.56
N ALA A 50 -16.61 -25.97 -0.01
CA ALA A 50 -15.55 -26.69 -0.70
C ALA A 50 -15.99 -27.21 -2.08
N ALA A 51 -17.27 -27.58 -2.24
CA ALA A 51 -17.82 -28.01 -3.51
C ALA A 51 -17.91 -26.86 -4.53
N ASP A 52 -18.26 -25.65 -4.08
CA ASP A 52 -18.31 -24.46 -4.93
C ASP A 52 -16.91 -24.07 -5.42
N LEU A 53 -15.92 -24.09 -4.50
CA LEU A 53 -14.52 -23.83 -4.84
C LEU A 53 -13.96 -24.86 -5.81
N TYR A 54 -14.23 -26.16 -5.58
CA TYR A 54 -13.84 -27.22 -6.50
C TYR A 54 -14.45 -27.02 -7.90
N LYS A 55 -15.75 -26.70 -7.96
CA LYS A 55 -16.44 -26.43 -9.23
C LYS A 55 -15.86 -25.20 -9.94
N SER A 56 -15.47 -24.16 -9.21
CA SER A 56 -14.82 -22.96 -9.75
C SER A 56 -13.45 -23.29 -10.36
N ALA A 57 -12.60 -24.04 -9.64
CA ALA A 57 -11.32 -24.50 -10.14
C ALA A 57 -11.47 -25.40 -11.37
N GLN A 58 -12.43 -26.34 -11.35
CA GLN A 58 -12.74 -27.21 -12.49
C GLN A 58 -13.21 -26.40 -13.71
N SER A 59 -14.12 -25.44 -13.53
CA SER A 59 -14.58 -24.57 -14.61
C SER A 59 -13.44 -23.76 -15.24
N THR A 60 -12.43 -23.38 -14.45
CA THR A 60 -11.23 -22.68 -14.94
C THR A 60 -10.38 -23.62 -15.79
N LEU A 61 -10.19 -24.87 -15.36
CA LEU A 61 -9.48 -25.89 -16.14
C LEU A 61 -10.22 -26.24 -17.44
N ASP A 62 -11.54 -26.42 -17.38
CA ASP A 62 -12.37 -26.75 -18.55
C ASP A 62 -12.30 -25.65 -19.62
N ALA A 63 -12.16 -24.39 -19.20
CA ALA A 63 -11.96 -23.25 -20.10
C ALA A 63 -10.52 -23.15 -20.64
N ALA A 64 -9.51 -23.44 -19.82
CA ALA A 64 -8.10 -23.26 -20.17
C ALA A 64 -7.54 -24.41 -21.02
N MET A 65 -7.92 -25.67 -20.73
CA MET A 65 -7.37 -26.85 -21.39
C MET A 65 -7.58 -26.89 -22.92
N PRO A 66 -8.76 -26.50 -23.46
CA PRO A 66 -8.97 -26.46 -24.92
C PRO A 66 -8.10 -25.42 -25.65
N LEU A 67 -7.63 -24.37 -24.95
CA LEU A 67 -6.79 -23.33 -25.54
C LEU A 67 -5.36 -23.83 -25.83
N GLY A 68 -4.85 -24.73 -25.00
CA GLY A 68 -3.46 -25.20 -25.10
C GLY A 68 -2.44 -24.24 -24.47
N PHE A 69 -1.24 -24.74 -24.17
CA PHE A 69 -0.16 -23.94 -23.57
C PHE A 69 0.18 -22.72 -24.43
N ASP A 70 0.32 -22.95 -25.73
CA ASP A 70 0.73 -21.96 -26.71
C ASP A 70 -0.18 -20.74 -26.78
N ALA A 71 -1.49 -20.92 -26.73
CA ALA A 71 -2.45 -19.81 -26.76
C ALA A 71 -2.44 -19.05 -25.43
N LEU A 72 -2.31 -19.75 -24.30
CA LEU A 72 -2.22 -19.14 -22.97
C LEU A 72 -0.93 -18.33 -22.81
N ALA A 73 0.21 -18.85 -23.29
CA ALA A 73 1.49 -18.16 -23.28
C ALA A 73 1.45 -16.88 -24.14
N ARG A 74 0.79 -16.93 -25.30
CA ARG A 74 0.55 -15.74 -26.15
C ARG A 74 -0.31 -14.70 -25.44
N ALA A 75 -1.42 -15.12 -24.85
CA ALA A 75 -2.28 -14.21 -24.09
C ALA A 75 -1.53 -13.54 -22.92
N GLN A 76 -0.68 -14.29 -22.21
CA GLN A 76 0.16 -13.74 -21.15
C GLN A 76 1.23 -12.78 -21.70
N ALA A 77 1.84 -13.10 -22.84
CA ALA A 77 2.81 -12.21 -23.50
C ALA A 77 2.14 -10.91 -23.96
N ASP A 78 0.92 -10.97 -24.49
CA ASP A 78 0.16 -9.79 -24.92
C ASP A 78 -0.17 -8.84 -23.75
N GLU A 79 -0.53 -9.40 -22.59
CA GLU A 79 -0.76 -8.64 -21.35
C GLU A 79 0.52 -7.98 -20.83
N VAL A 80 1.66 -8.69 -20.86
CA VAL A 80 2.96 -8.14 -20.46
C VAL A 80 3.42 -7.07 -21.47
N ALA A 81 3.24 -7.30 -22.76
CA ALA A 81 3.54 -6.31 -23.79
C ALA A 81 2.67 -5.05 -23.61
N ALA A 82 1.42 -5.19 -23.17
CA ALA A 82 0.56 -4.07 -22.86
C ALA A 82 1.07 -3.18 -21.73
N PHE A 83 1.64 -3.78 -20.69
CA PHE A 83 2.31 -3.04 -19.63
C PHE A 83 3.56 -2.30 -20.14
N TRP A 84 4.42 -2.98 -20.91
CA TRP A 84 5.65 -2.37 -21.42
C TRP A 84 5.43 -1.16 -22.33
N ARG A 85 4.29 -1.08 -23.04
CA ARG A 85 3.96 0.12 -23.83
C ARG A 85 3.95 1.42 -23.02
N GLY A 86 3.69 1.38 -21.71
CA GLY A 86 3.71 2.54 -20.83
C GLY A 86 4.87 2.56 -19.82
N ALA A 87 5.57 1.44 -19.65
CA ALA A 87 6.59 1.26 -18.61
C ALA A 87 8.02 1.15 -19.15
N ASP A 88 8.21 1.02 -20.46
CA ASP A 88 9.54 0.86 -21.06
C ASP A 88 10.38 2.14 -20.94
N ILE A 89 11.54 2.02 -20.29
CA ILE A 89 12.45 3.12 -19.98
C ILE A 89 13.85 2.71 -20.40
N GLY A 90 14.37 3.32 -21.47
CA GLY A 90 15.74 3.14 -21.92
C GLY A 90 16.72 3.91 -21.03
N VAL A 91 17.83 3.26 -20.64
CA VAL A 91 18.87 3.89 -19.81
C VAL A 91 20.23 3.72 -20.50
N ASP A 92 20.79 4.84 -21.00
CA ASP A 92 22.08 4.84 -21.68
C ASP A 92 23.23 4.60 -20.67
N THR A 93 23.63 3.34 -20.54
CA THR A 93 24.70 2.89 -19.67
C THR A 93 25.64 1.94 -20.42
N ALA A 94 26.91 1.93 -20.02
CA ALA A 94 27.96 1.21 -20.76
C ALA A 94 27.74 -0.32 -20.86
N ASP A 95 26.99 -0.92 -19.93
CA ASP A 95 26.77 -2.37 -19.87
C ASP A 95 25.30 -2.81 -19.81
N GLY A 96 24.35 -1.87 -19.85
CA GLY A 96 22.90 -2.14 -19.84
C GLY A 96 22.35 -2.73 -18.54
N ARG A 97 23.16 -2.86 -17.47
CA ARG A 97 22.70 -3.48 -16.22
C ARG A 97 21.66 -2.65 -15.48
N ASP A 98 21.75 -1.33 -15.57
CA ASP A 98 20.78 -0.45 -14.92
C ASP A 98 19.40 -0.53 -15.59
N GLU A 99 19.37 -0.62 -16.93
CA GLU A 99 18.13 -0.85 -17.68
C GLU A 99 17.53 -2.22 -17.35
N GLN A 100 18.35 -3.27 -17.31
CA GLN A 100 17.91 -4.61 -16.90
C GLN A 100 17.36 -4.61 -15.47
N ALA A 101 18.03 -3.93 -14.53
CA ALA A 101 17.60 -3.83 -13.15
C ALA A 101 16.26 -3.09 -13.02
N LEU A 102 16.07 -2.01 -13.78
CA LEU A 102 14.81 -1.27 -13.82
C LEU A 102 13.68 -2.15 -14.39
N ALA A 103 13.92 -2.81 -15.52
CA ALA A 103 12.96 -3.72 -16.13
C ALA A 103 12.59 -4.88 -15.19
N PHE A 104 13.56 -5.45 -14.48
CA PHE A 104 13.34 -6.48 -13.48
C PHE A 104 12.43 -6.00 -12.33
N ASN A 105 12.70 -4.81 -11.78
CA ASN A 105 11.87 -4.25 -10.71
C ASN A 105 10.44 -3.94 -11.19
N LEU A 106 10.29 -3.31 -12.36
CA LEU A 106 8.98 -3.01 -12.95
C LEU A 106 8.16 -4.27 -13.22
N PHE A 107 8.82 -5.33 -13.72
CA PHE A 107 8.18 -6.62 -13.92
C PHE A 107 7.66 -7.22 -12.61
N HIS A 108 8.46 -7.17 -11.53
CA HIS A 108 8.03 -7.65 -10.22
C HIS A 108 6.87 -6.85 -9.63
N LEU A 109 6.83 -5.52 -9.83
CA LEU A 109 5.68 -4.71 -9.46
C LEU A 109 4.44 -5.14 -10.24
N PHE A 110 4.54 -5.26 -11.57
CA PHE A 110 3.44 -5.71 -12.43
C PHE A 110 2.88 -7.08 -12.02
N GLN A 111 3.74 -8.03 -11.67
CA GLN A 111 3.34 -9.36 -11.19
C GLN A 111 2.67 -9.32 -9.82
N SER A 112 3.05 -8.35 -8.96
CA SER A 112 2.49 -8.21 -7.61
C SER A 112 1.16 -7.44 -7.59
N ALA A 113 0.81 -6.75 -8.69
CA ALA A 113 -0.40 -5.95 -8.79
C ALA A 113 -1.67 -6.82 -8.87
N ASN A 114 -2.60 -6.59 -7.94
CA ASN A 114 -3.93 -7.21 -7.98
C ASN A 114 -4.76 -6.69 -9.18
N ARG A 115 -5.65 -7.54 -9.72
CA ARG A 115 -6.48 -7.21 -10.90
C ARG A 115 -7.98 -7.10 -10.63
N ASP A 116 -8.48 -7.60 -9.50
CA ASP A 116 -9.92 -7.80 -9.24
C ASP A 116 -10.46 -7.05 -8.00
N GLY A 117 -9.59 -6.28 -7.35
CA GLY A 117 -9.83 -5.51 -6.14
C GLY A 117 -10.13 -6.36 -4.91
N ARG A 118 -9.75 -7.65 -4.90
CA ARG A 118 -9.97 -8.55 -3.76
C ARG A 118 -8.79 -8.59 -2.79
N GLY A 119 -7.66 -7.99 -3.13
CA GLY A 119 -6.48 -7.88 -2.28
C GLY A 119 -5.65 -6.64 -2.61
N GLY A 120 -4.79 -6.25 -1.66
CA GLY A 120 -3.76 -5.24 -1.87
C GLY A 120 -2.45 -5.85 -2.40
N ILE A 121 -1.41 -5.02 -2.47
CA ILE A 121 -0.06 -5.44 -2.88
C ILE A 121 0.76 -5.72 -1.64
N ALA A 122 1.10 -6.99 -1.40
CA ALA A 122 1.87 -7.40 -0.23
C ALA A 122 3.32 -6.88 -0.30
N ALA A 123 3.94 -6.63 0.87
CA ALA A 123 5.29 -6.05 0.96
C ALA A 123 6.39 -6.88 0.29
N LYS A 124 6.15 -8.18 0.05
CA LYS A 124 7.04 -9.09 -0.69
C LYS A 124 6.35 -9.74 -1.90
N GLY A 125 5.30 -9.11 -2.41
CA GLY A 125 4.42 -9.73 -3.41
C GLY A 125 4.00 -11.13 -2.96
N LEU A 126 4.06 -12.09 -3.88
CA LEU A 126 3.90 -13.52 -3.60
C LEU A 126 5.20 -14.30 -3.84
N THR A 127 6.35 -13.73 -3.46
CA THR A 127 7.67 -14.30 -3.76
C THR A 127 8.31 -15.04 -2.58
N GLY A 128 7.64 -15.14 -1.43
CA GLY A 128 8.13 -15.86 -0.26
C GLY A 128 7.36 -15.53 1.02
N GLU A 129 7.80 -16.10 2.14
CA GLU A 129 7.12 -15.99 3.45
C GLU A 129 7.44 -14.70 4.22
N GLY A 130 8.41 -13.91 3.75
CA GLY A 130 8.75 -12.62 4.38
C GLY A 130 7.54 -11.70 4.46
N TYR A 131 7.26 -11.18 5.66
CA TYR A 131 6.04 -10.41 5.96
C TYR A 131 4.71 -11.14 5.74
N GLU A 132 4.72 -12.47 5.53
CA GLU A 132 3.55 -13.36 5.56
C GLU A 132 2.43 -12.95 4.59
N GLY A 133 2.76 -12.26 3.49
CA GLY A 133 1.77 -11.76 2.53
C GLY A 133 0.97 -10.54 3.00
N HIS A 134 1.39 -9.87 4.08
CA HIS A 134 0.71 -8.67 4.56
C HIS A 134 0.95 -7.45 3.66
N VAL A 135 -0.09 -6.65 3.55
CA VAL A 135 -0.12 -5.34 2.92
C VAL A 135 0.13 -4.27 3.98
N PHE A 136 0.94 -3.29 3.62
CA PHE A 136 1.29 -2.11 4.41
C PHE A 136 1.06 -0.85 3.58
N TRP A 137 1.42 0.31 4.11
CA TRP A 137 1.52 1.56 3.35
C TRP A 137 2.48 1.49 2.14
N ASP A 138 3.37 0.50 2.07
CA ASP A 138 4.29 0.25 0.95
C ASP A 138 3.59 0.27 -0.41
N SER A 139 2.39 -0.32 -0.47
CA SER A 139 1.53 -0.35 -1.66
C SER A 139 1.23 1.07 -2.14
N GLU A 140 0.61 1.88 -1.27
CA GLU A 140 0.14 3.23 -1.63
C GLU A 140 1.27 4.25 -1.79
N THR A 141 2.36 4.12 -1.02
CA THR A 141 3.44 5.10 -1.00
C THR A 141 4.53 4.83 -2.05
N PHE A 142 4.85 3.57 -2.35
CA PHE A 142 5.99 3.22 -3.21
C PHE A 142 5.58 2.53 -4.51
N VAL A 143 4.56 1.67 -4.48
CA VAL A 143 4.15 0.91 -5.68
C VAL A 143 3.19 1.72 -6.55
N LEU A 144 2.12 2.25 -5.97
CA LEU A 144 1.09 2.96 -6.73
C LEU A 144 1.62 4.22 -7.46
N PRO A 145 2.61 4.97 -6.95
CA PRO A 145 3.20 6.06 -7.70
C PRO A 145 3.91 5.62 -8.99
N VAL A 146 4.56 4.46 -8.99
CA VAL A 146 5.13 3.91 -10.22
C VAL A 146 4.01 3.63 -11.23
N PHE A 147 2.91 3.04 -10.80
CA PHE A 147 1.76 2.77 -11.69
C PHE A 147 1.04 4.04 -12.16
N ALA A 148 1.02 5.11 -11.38
CA ALA A 148 0.44 6.39 -11.79
C ALA A 148 1.08 6.94 -13.07
N PHE A 149 2.36 6.64 -13.32
CA PHE A 149 3.08 7.11 -14.51
C PHE A 149 3.25 6.04 -15.59
N THR A 150 3.13 4.75 -15.24
CA THR A 150 3.40 3.64 -16.18
C THR A 150 2.15 2.89 -16.61
N ALA A 151 1.23 2.61 -15.67
CA ALA A 151 0.04 1.80 -15.91
C ALA A 151 -1.10 2.15 -14.92
N PRO A 152 -1.74 3.34 -15.03
CA PRO A 152 -2.68 3.85 -14.02
C PRO A 152 -3.87 2.92 -13.74
N ALA A 153 -4.26 2.10 -14.73
CA ALA A 153 -5.32 1.11 -14.59
C ALA A 153 -5.03 0.07 -13.49
N LEU A 154 -3.75 -0.18 -13.15
CA LEU A 154 -3.35 -1.12 -12.10
C LEU A 154 -3.51 -0.56 -10.68
N MET A 155 -3.75 0.75 -10.52
CA MET A 155 -3.95 1.34 -9.20
C MET A 155 -5.37 1.08 -8.65
N LYS A 156 -6.38 1.13 -9.53
CA LYS A 156 -7.80 1.07 -9.14
C LYS A 156 -8.14 -0.18 -8.31
N PRO A 157 -7.69 -1.40 -8.66
CA PRO A 157 -7.99 -2.59 -7.86
C PRO A 157 -7.53 -2.47 -6.39
N SER A 158 -6.31 -2.00 -6.14
CA SER A 158 -5.82 -1.80 -4.76
C SER A 158 -6.65 -0.79 -3.98
N LEU A 159 -7.07 0.31 -4.62
CA LEU A 159 -7.91 1.32 -3.98
C LEU A 159 -9.35 0.83 -3.72
N VAL A 160 -9.91 0.05 -4.65
CA VAL A 160 -11.19 -0.65 -4.46
C VAL A 160 -11.11 -1.63 -3.29
N TRP A 161 -9.98 -2.34 -3.14
CA TRP A 161 -9.76 -3.20 -1.99
C TRP A 161 -9.73 -2.41 -0.68
N ARG A 162 -9.04 -1.26 -0.63
CA ARG A 162 -9.08 -0.35 0.53
C ARG A 162 -10.52 0.09 0.84
N TYR A 163 -11.32 0.45 -0.17
CA TYR A 163 -12.73 0.78 0.03
C TYR A 163 -13.53 -0.40 0.62
N ARG A 164 -13.34 -1.62 0.10
CA ARG A 164 -13.98 -2.83 0.63
C ARG A 164 -13.60 -3.14 2.08
N ALA A 165 -12.38 -2.77 2.49
CA ALA A 165 -11.89 -2.92 3.86
C ALA A 165 -12.30 -1.77 4.80
N LEU A 166 -13.02 -0.74 4.32
CA LEU A 166 -13.31 0.46 5.10
C LEU A 166 -14.12 0.18 6.38
N GLU A 167 -15.06 -0.76 6.36
CA GLU A 167 -15.78 -1.17 7.57
C GLU A 167 -14.85 -1.77 8.63
N ARG A 168 -13.85 -2.57 8.23
CA ARG A 168 -12.85 -3.11 9.15
C ARG A 168 -11.95 -2.00 9.70
N ALA A 169 -11.60 -1.02 8.88
CA ALA A 169 -10.88 0.18 9.33
C ALA A 169 -11.70 1.04 10.32
N ARG A 170 -13.03 1.13 10.15
CA ARG A 170 -13.94 1.76 11.12
C ARG A 170 -13.93 1.00 12.45
N LEU A 171 -13.97 -0.34 12.42
CA LEU A 171 -13.88 -1.18 13.62
C LEU A 171 -12.53 -1.01 14.31
N HIS A 172 -11.44 -1.04 13.56
CA HIS A 172 -10.09 -0.83 14.11
C HIS A 172 -9.93 0.56 14.76
N ALA A 173 -10.52 1.60 14.18
CA ALA A 173 -10.56 2.91 14.82
C ALA A 173 -11.25 2.87 16.19
N ARG A 174 -12.33 2.08 16.36
CA ARG A 174 -12.99 1.92 17.67
C ARG A 174 -12.11 1.17 18.66
N GLU A 175 -11.39 0.13 18.21
CA GLU A 175 -10.41 -0.60 19.05
C GLU A 175 -9.30 0.32 19.56
N MET A 176 -8.88 1.27 18.73
CA MET A 176 -7.87 2.29 19.06
C MET A 176 -8.43 3.49 19.84
N GLY A 177 -9.70 3.45 20.26
CA GLY A 177 -10.32 4.47 21.11
C GLY A 177 -10.93 5.67 20.39
N HIS A 178 -11.04 5.64 19.05
CA HIS A 178 -11.64 6.73 18.27
C HIS A 178 -13.15 6.58 18.20
N ALA A 179 -13.89 7.64 18.54
CA ALA A 179 -15.36 7.63 18.54
C ALA A 179 -15.97 7.57 17.14
N ARG A 180 -15.28 8.12 16.14
CA ARG A 180 -15.72 8.16 14.73
C ARG A 180 -14.54 8.03 13.76
N GLY A 181 -14.82 7.92 12.47
CA GLY A 181 -13.78 7.75 11.45
C GLY A 181 -13.32 6.30 11.26
N ALA A 182 -12.35 6.16 10.37
CA ALA A 182 -11.71 4.90 10.00
C ALA A 182 -10.17 5.03 10.10
N LEU A 183 -9.54 4.03 10.70
CA LEU A 183 -8.09 3.90 10.81
C LEU A 183 -7.72 2.60 10.13
N TYR A 184 -7.02 2.68 9.01
CA TYR A 184 -6.55 1.46 8.36
C TYR A 184 -5.49 0.77 9.23
N PRO A 185 -5.51 -0.57 9.30
CA PRO A 185 -4.50 -1.33 10.02
C PRO A 185 -3.11 -1.12 9.41
N TRP A 186 -2.08 -1.01 10.24
CA TRP A 186 -0.70 -0.86 9.81
C TRP A 186 -0.24 -2.04 8.95
N ARG A 187 -0.58 -3.25 9.37
CA ARG A 187 -0.28 -4.50 8.68
C ARG A 187 -1.55 -5.33 8.56
N THR A 188 -1.90 -5.78 7.35
CA THR A 188 -3.13 -6.56 7.14
C THR A 188 -3.10 -7.53 5.96
N ILE A 189 -3.90 -8.59 6.02
CA ILE A 189 -4.23 -9.46 4.88
C ILE A 189 -5.67 -9.18 4.42
N ALA A 190 -6.63 -9.26 5.35
CA ALA A 190 -8.07 -9.20 5.05
C ALA A 190 -8.76 -7.89 5.47
N GLY A 191 -7.99 -6.91 5.96
CA GLY A 191 -8.48 -5.60 6.44
C GLY A 191 -8.46 -5.44 7.97
N ASP A 192 -8.16 -6.49 8.75
CA ASP A 192 -7.96 -6.42 10.20
C ASP A 192 -6.49 -6.11 10.55
N GLU A 193 -6.24 -5.50 11.70
CA GLU A 193 -4.88 -5.26 12.20
C GLU A 193 -4.20 -6.57 12.61
N CYS A 194 -2.95 -6.74 12.17
CA CYS A 194 -2.14 -7.93 12.46
C CYS A 194 -0.83 -7.57 13.20
N SER A 195 -0.59 -6.30 13.51
CA SER A 195 0.59 -5.85 14.25
C SER A 195 0.48 -6.18 15.74
N ALA A 196 1.34 -7.08 16.24
CA ALA A 196 1.41 -7.39 17.66
C ALA A 196 2.12 -6.30 18.49
N HIS A 197 2.91 -5.44 17.85
CA HIS A 197 3.67 -4.36 18.51
C HIS A 197 3.10 -2.99 18.10
N TYR A 198 2.14 -2.48 18.87
CA TYR A 198 1.46 -1.22 18.54
C TYR A 198 2.37 0.02 18.35
N PRO A 199 3.51 0.20 19.09
CA PRO A 199 4.32 1.41 18.95
C PRO A 199 4.94 1.58 17.56
N SER A 200 5.36 0.50 16.90
CA SER A 200 5.76 0.51 15.49
C SER A 200 4.71 -0.19 14.59
N GLY A 201 3.46 -0.19 15.05
CA GLY A 201 2.31 -0.80 14.40
C GLY A 201 1.19 0.24 14.29
N SER A 202 0.07 0.02 14.97
CA SER A 202 -1.12 0.89 14.92
C SER A 202 -0.89 2.34 15.39
N ALA A 203 0.24 2.68 16.03
CA ALA A 203 0.64 4.07 16.28
C ALA A 203 1.13 4.81 15.03
N GLN A 204 1.34 4.12 13.91
CA GLN A 204 1.71 4.69 12.62
C GLN A 204 0.48 5.15 11.84
N TYR A 205 -0.18 6.19 12.37
CA TYR A 205 -1.38 6.80 11.80
C TYR A 205 -1.19 7.31 10.36
N HIS A 206 0.06 7.54 9.95
CA HIS A 206 0.40 8.04 8.61
C HIS A 206 -0.02 7.11 7.47
N ILE A 207 -0.36 5.83 7.73
CA ILE A 207 -0.98 4.95 6.74
C ILE A 207 -2.28 5.53 6.16
N ASN A 208 -3.09 6.22 6.97
CA ASN A 208 -4.29 6.90 6.47
C ASN A 208 -3.94 7.99 5.45
N ALA A 209 -2.87 8.75 5.71
CA ALA A 209 -2.42 9.78 4.80
C ALA A 209 -1.80 9.20 3.52
N ALA A 210 -1.09 8.08 3.61
CA ALA A 210 -0.58 7.34 2.44
C ALA A 210 -1.72 6.88 1.52
N ILE A 211 -2.79 6.34 2.09
CA ILE A 211 -3.98 5.93 1.33
C ILE A 211 -4.68 7.14 0.70
N ALA A 212 -4.83 8.24 1.44
CA ALA A 212 -5.39 9.47 0.91
C ALA A 212 -4.56 10.06 -0.25
N PHE A 213 -3.23 10.02 -0.11
CA PHE A 213 -2.29 10.39 -1.18
C PHE A 213 -2.48 9.52 -2.42
N ALA A 214 -2.59 8.20 -2.27
CA ALA A 214 -2.80 7.31 -3.42
C ALA A 214 -4.17 7.53 -4.09
N VAL A 215 -5.23 7.82 -3.32
CA VAL A 215 -6.54 8.20 -3.87
C VAL A 215 -6.43 9.48 -4.71
N ARG A 216 -5.75 10.51 -4.19
CA ARG A 216 -5.49 11.75 -4.93
C ARG A 216 -4.71 11.48 -6.20
N LEU A 217 -3.57 10.79 -6.08
CA LEU A 217 -2.68 10.50 -7.19
C LEU A 217 -3.38 9.72 -8.31
N TYR A 218 -4.21 8.74 -7.96
CA TYR A 218 -5.00 8.00 -8.94
C TYR A 218 -5.97 8.89 -9.71
N VAL A 219 -6.69 9.75 -8.99
CA VAL A 219 -7.68 10.66 -9.59
C VAL A 219 -7.02 11.73 -10.45
N ASP A 220 -5.84 12.21 -10.05
CA ASP A 220 -5.03 13.15 -10.81
C ASP A 220 -4.45 12.51 -12.08
N ALA A 221 -3.94 11.26 -11.98
CA ALA A 221 -3.37 10.53 -13.12
C ALA A 221 -4.41 10.06 -14.14
N THR A 222 -5.64 9.74 -13.71
CA THR A 222 -6.65 9.12 -14.59
C THR A 222 -7.84 10.00 -14.93
N GLY A 223 -8.11 11.04 -14.14
CA GLY A 223 -9.34 11.79 -14.25
C GLY A 223 -10.59 11.03 -13.79
N ASP A 224 -10.47 9.86 -13.13
CA ASP A 224 -11.62 9.03 -12.73
C ASP A 224 -12.42 9.66 -11.56
N ARG A 225 -13.28 10.62 -11.92
CA ARG A 225 -14.19 11.31 -10.99
C ARG A 225 -15.31 10.41 -10.48
N ALA A 226 -15.67 9.36 -11.23
CA ALA A 226 -16.68 8.38 -10.79
C ALA A 226 -16.15 7.59 -9.59
N PHE A 227 -14.91 7.07 -9.67
CA PHE A 227 -14.25 6.44 -8.52
C PHE A 227 -14.18 7.37 -7.30
N LEU A 228 -13.81 8.64 -7.50
CA LEU A 228 -13.75 9.61 -6.40
C LEU A 228 -15.13 9.78 -5.74
N ALA A 229 -16.18 9.95 -6.54
CA ALA A 229 -17.55 10.14 -6.04
C ALA A 229 -18.12 8.90 -5.33
N GLU A 230 -17.87 7.71 -5.87
CA GLU A 230 -18.48 6.46 -5.39
C GLU A 230 -17.72 5.81 -4.24
N MET A 231 -16.41 6.03 -4.13
CA MET A 231 -15.54 5.30 -3.20
C MET A 231 -14.50 6.21 -2.55
N GLY A 232 -13.75 6.98 -3.34
CA GLY A 232 -12.61 7.75 -2.87
C GLY A 232 -12.98 8.80 -1.80
N ALA A 233 -14.06 9.54 -2.00
CA ALA A 233 -14.51 10.58 -1.07
C ALA A 233 -14.86 10.02 0.31
N GLU A 234 -15.50 8.84 0.37
CA GLU A 234 -15.81 8.19 1.64
C GLU A 234 -14.56 7.76 2.40
N ILE A 235 -13.57 7.19 1.70
CA ILE A 235 -12.25 6.87 2.28
C ILE A 235 -11.63 8.15 2.86
N LEU A 236 -11.56 9.21 2.07
CA LEU A 236 -10.91 10.47 2.45
C LEU A 236 -11.54 11.08 3.71
N ILE A 237 -12.88 11.13 3.77
CA ILE A 237 -13.63 11.71 4.89
C ILE A 237 -13.44 10.90 6.17
N GLU A 238 -13.63 9.58 6.08
CA GLU A 238 -13.57 8.73 7.28
C GLU A 238 -12.17 8.68 7.87
N THR A 239 -11.15 8.68 7.02
CA THR A 239 -9.76 8.72 7.48
C THR A 239 -9.35 10.11 7.97
N ALA A 240 -9.88 11.20 7.39
CA ALA A 240 -9.62 12.58 7.82
C ALA A 240 -10.14 12.86 9.25
N ARG A 241 -11.24 12.20 9.65
CA ARG A 241 -11.80 12.29 11.01
C ARG A 241 -10.83 11.85 12.10
N ILE A 242 -9.86 11.00 11.78
CA ILE A 242 -8.89 10.52 12.78
C ILE A 242 -7.94 11.64 13.19
N TRP A 243 -7.49 12.48 12.25
CA TRP A 243 -6.55 13.57 12.55
C TRP A 243 -7.06 14.54 13.61
N LEU A 244 -8.35 14.92 13.53
CA LEU A 244 -8.99 15.79 14.54
C LEU A 244 -9.18 15.13 15.91
N GLN A 245 -9.07 13.80 16.01
CA GLN A 245 -9.20 13.07 17.29
C GLN A 245 -7.86 12.85 17.98
N ILE A 246 -6.76 12.79 17.21
CA ILE A 246 -5.39 12.65 17.75
C ILE A 246 -4.61 13.97 17.78
N GLY A 247 -5.14 15.02 17.15
CA GLY A 247 -4.56 16.34 17.15
C GLY A 247 -5.35 17.36 17.95
N TYR A 248 -4.71 18.48 18.27
CA TYR A 248 -5.32 19.58 19.01
C TYR A 248 -4.65 20.91 18.67
N PHE A 249 -5.39 22.01 18.84
CA PHE A 249 -4.83 23.35 18.71
C PHE A 249 -4.08 23.72 19.99
N ASN A 250 -2.75 23.86 19.88
CA ASN A 250 -1.86 24.07 21.02
C ASN A 250 -1.67 25.56 21.30
N ALA A 251 -2.29 26.05 22.37
CA ALA A 251 -2.16 27.45 22.81
C ALA A 251 -0.71 27.88 23.13
N ARG A 252 0.19 26.94 23.41
CA ARG A 252 1.63 27.23 23.64
C ARG A 252 2.43 27.37 22.35
N ARG A 253 1.84 27.04 21.20
CA ARG A 253 2.41 27.17 19.87
C ARG A 253 1.54 28.08 19.01
N ASP A 254 1.10 29.19 19.61
CA ASP A 254 0.28 30.21 18.95
C ASP A 254 -0.99 29.67 18.28
N GLY A 255 -1.55 28.60 18.84
CA GLY A 255 -2.75 27.95 18.31
C GLY A 255 -2.49 27.00 17.14
N ALA A 256 -1.25 26.57 16.89
CA ALA A 256 -0.94 25.59 15.86
C ALA A 256 -1.59 24.22 16.17
N PHE A 257 -2.09 23.55 15.15
CA PHE A 257 -2.63 22.20 15.23
C PHE A 257 -1.47 21.19 15.32
N CYS A 258 -1.36 20.53 16.47
CA CYS A 258 -0.32 19.56 16.77
C CYS A 258 -0.90 18.14 16.76
N ILE A 259 -0.13 17.15 16.34
CA ILE A 259 -0.47 15.72 16.41
C ILE A 259 0.52 15.06 17.36
N CYS A 260 0.01 14.32 18.35
CA CYS A 260 0.83 13.76 19.43
C CYS A 260 0.81 12.24 19.47
N ALA A 261 1.84 11.66 20.09
CA ALA A 261 1.99 10.23 20.36
C ALA A 261 1.81 9.33 19.11
N VAL A 262 2.45 9.73 18.01
CA VAL A 262 2.46 8.98 16.73
C VAL A 262 3.84 8.41 16.45
N THR A 263 3.90 7.42 15.55
CA THR A 263 5.17 6.93 15.02
C THR A 263 5.23 7.26 13.54
N GLY A 264 6.31 7.92 13.11
CA GLY A 264 6.56 8.24 11.69
C GLY A 264 7.16 7.05 10.94
N PRO A 265 7.52 7.23 9.65
CA PRO A 265 8.25 6.23 8.87
C PRO A 265 9.54 5.73 9.53
N ASP A 266 10.23 6.59 10.30
CA ASP A 266 11.38 6.17 11.09
C ASP A 266 10.96 5.36 12.33
N GLU A 267 10.88 4.04 12.18
CA GLU A 267 10.58 3.13 13.28
C GLU A 267 11.75 2.97 14.29
N TYR A 268 12.88 3.68 14.13
CA TYR A 268 13.91 3.81 15.18
C TYR A 268 13.61 4.91 16.19
N THR A 269 12.41 5.50 16.13
CA THR A 269 11.77 6.17 17.27
C THR A 269 10.26 5.86 17.20
N ALA A 270 9.55 5.87 18.33
CA ALA A 270 8.11 5.64 18.35
C ALA A 270 7.41 6.56 19.35
N LEU A 271 6.11 6.80 19.13
CA LEU A 271 5.24 7.59 20.02
C LEU A 271 5.78 9.00 20.28
N VAL A 272 6.23 9.66 19.22
CA VAL A 272 6.72 11.04 19.22
C VAL A 272 5.59 12.04 19.00
N ASP A 273 5.87 13.29 19.33
CA ASP A 273 4.99 14.41 19.04
C ASP A 273 5.46 15.15 17.79
N ASN A 274 4.50 15.54 16.97
CA ASN A 274 4.69 16.37 15.78
C ASN A 274 5.73 15.81 14.80
N ASN A 275 5.67 14.50 14.52
CA ASN A 275 6.47 13.92 13.45
C ASN A 275 6.22 14.66 12.12
N TYR A 276 7.26 15.21 11.51
CA TYR A 276 7.16 16.08 10.33
C TYR A 276 6.43 15.39 9.18
N TYR A 277 6.79 14.15 8.87
CA TYR A 277 6.14 13.37 7.82
C TYR A 277 4.64 13.22 8.08
N THR A 278 4.29 12.78 9.29
CA THR A 278 2.88 12.56 9.67
C THR A 278 2.09 13.86 9.59
N ASN A 279 2.61 14.96 10.13
CA ASN A 279 1.92 16.26 10.10
C ASN A 279 1.76 16.79 8.68
N ARG A 280 2.82 16.73 7.84
CA ARG A 280 2.77 17.21 6.46
C ARG A 280 1.80 16.41 5.60
N MET A 281 1.82 15.08 5.73
CA MET A 281 0.91 14.21 4.98
C MET A 281 -0.53 14.33 5.49
N ALA A 282 -0.76 14.49 6.80
CA ALA A 282 -2.07 14.78 7.37
C ALA A 282 -2.61 16.13 6.87
N GLN A 283 -1.76 17.14 6.75
CA GLN A 283 -2.12 18.45 6.21
C GLN A 283 -2.64 18.34 4.77
N GLU A 284 -1.91 17.65 3.90
CA GLU A 284 -2.33 17.44 2.51
C GLU A 284 -3.61 16.59 2.41
N HIS A 285 -3.75 15.57 3.25
CA HIS A 285 -4.97 14.76 3.34
C HIS A 285 -6.17 15.62 3.75
N LEU A 286 -6.07 16.39 4.83
CA LEU A 286 -7.15 17.27 5.31
C LEU A 286 -7.56 18.30 4.24
N ARG A 287 -6.59 18.93 3.56
CA ARG A 287 -6.84 19.85 2.44
C ARG A 287 -7.61 19.15 1.32
N TYR A 288 -7.14 17.97 0.91
CA TYR A 288 -7.74 17.24 -0.21
C TYR A 288 -9.13 16.71 0.12
N ALA A 289 -9.37 16.21 1.34
CA ALA A 289 -10.68 15.79 1.81
C ALA A 289 -11.68 16.97 1.76
N ALA A 290 -11.29 18.13 2.29
CA ALA A 290 -12.13 19.32 2.28
C ALA A 290 -12.38 19.85 0.85
N ALA A 291 -11.36 19.88 0.00
CA ALA A 291 -11.47 20.29 -1.39
C ALA A 291 -12.37 19.34 -2.21
N THR A 292 -12.29 18.04 -1.95
CA THR A 292 -13.14 17.02 -2.57
C THR A 292 -14.61 17.29 -2.26
N MET A 293 -14.94 17.53 -0.98
CA MET A 293 -16.33 17.79 -0.60
C MET A 293 -16.88 19.10 -1.17
N ARG A 294 -16.08 20.17 -1.18
CA ARG A 294 -16.47 21.43 -1.84
C ARG A 294 -16.68 21.26 -3.35
N THR A 295 -15.84 20.44 -3.99
CA THR A 295 -15.97 20.15 -5.43
C THR A 295 -17.24 19.35 -5.70
N LEU A 296 -17.54 18.33 -4.90
CA LEU A 296 -18.78 17.56 -5.02
C LEU A 296 -20.01 18.43 -4.76
N GLU A 297 -19.98 19.30 -3.75
CA GLU A 297 -21.09 20.23 -3.48
C GLU A 297 -21.37 21.15 -4.68
N ALA A 298 -20.32 21.67 -5.32
CA ALA A 298 -20.44 22.58 -6.46
C ALA A 298 -20.82 21.89 -7.78
N GLN A 299 -20.29 20.69 -8.04
CA GLN A 299 -20.38 20.03 -9.35
C GLN A 299 -21.37 18.86 -9.38
N SER A 300 -21.61 18.23 -8.22
CA SER A 300 -22.43 17.02 -8.08
C SER A 300 -23.25 17.06 -6.78
N PRO A 301 -24.15 18.06 -6.60
CA PRO A 301 -24.83 18.31 -5.33
C PRO A 301 -25.62 17.12 -4.79
N ASP A 302 -26.19 16.29 -5.68
CA ASP A 302 -26.90 15.07 -5.29
C ASP A 302 -25.96 14.02 -4.66
N VAL A 303 -24.75 13.86 -5.21
CA VAL A 303 -23.70 12.97 -4.67
C VAL A 303 -23.23 13.50 -3.32
N TYR A 304 -22.97 14.80 -3.24
CA TYR A 304 -22.60 15.45 -1.98
C TYR A 304 -23.67 15.23 -0.91
N ALA A 305 -24.94 15.48 -1.21
CA ALA A 305 -26.05 15.31 -0.27
C ALA A 305 -26.20 13.85 0.18
N ALA A 306 -26.07 12.89 -0.75
CA ALA A 306 -26.12 11.47 -0.43
C ALA A 306 -24.97 11.05 0.51
N LEU A 307 -23.74 11.49 0.22
CA LEU A 307 -22.56 11.17 1.02
C LEU A 307 -22.60 11.86 2.39
N ALA A 308 -23.00 13.13 2.43
CA ALA A 308 -23.14 13.89 3.67
C ALA A 308 -24.20 13.27 4.59
N ASN A 309 -25.33 12.82 4.03
CA ASN A 309 -26.35 12.10 4.79
C ASN A 309 -25.84 10.74 5.28
N LYS A 310 -25.24 9.94 4.39
CA LYS A 310 -24.67 8.61 4.73
C LYS A 310 -23.68 8.70 5.89
N LEU A 311 -22.81 9.71 5.88
CA LEU A 311 -21.74 9.86 6.85
C LEU A 311 -22.09 10.77 8.03
N ALA A 312 -23.31 11.32 8.08
CA ALA A 312 -23.71 12.39 9.00
C ALA A 312 -22.69 13.54 9.03
N LEU A 313 -22.18 13.93 7.85
CA LEU A 313 -21.16 14.95 7.70
C LEU A 313 -21.78 16.35 7.75
N SER A 314 -21.18 17.24 8.54
CA SER A 314 -21.58 18.64 8.61
C SER A 314 -20.61 19.56 7.86
N ALA A 315 -21.10 20.71 7.40
CA ALA A 315 -20.24 21.75 6.81
C ALA A 315 -19.19 22.28 7.80
N ALA A 316 -19.51 22.27 9.11
CA ALA A 316 -18.57 22.66 10.17
C ALA A 316 -17.38 21.70 10.23
N GLU A 317 -17.61 20.39 10.08
CA GLU A 317 -16.54 19.39 10.07
C GLU A 317 -15.59 19.58 8.87
N ILE A 318 -16.12 19.91 7.70
CA ILE A 318 -15.32 20.23 6.50
C ILE A 318 -14.46 21.50 6.73
N ALA A 319 -15.04 22.50 7.40
CA ALA A 319 -14.33 23.73 7.75
C ALA A 319 -13.23 23.48 8.80
N GLU A 320 -13.49 22.62 9.80
CA GLU A 320 -12.50 22.21 10.80
C GLU A 320 -11.29 21.52 10.16
N TRP A 321 -11.49 20.64 9.18
CA TRP A 321 -10.36 20.04 8.44
C TRP A 321 -9.50 21.10 7.75
N SER A 322 -10.14 22.07 7.10
CA SER A 322 -9.42 23.17 6.45
C SER A 322 -8.65 24.00 7.47
N HIS A 323 -9.26 24.31 8.62
CA HIS A 323 -8.62 25.06 9.69
C HIS A 323 -7.41 24.32 10.30
N ALA A 324 -7.57 23.03 10.62
CA ALA A 324 -6.49 22.20 11.15
C ALA A 324 -5.33 22.05 10.16
N ALA A 325 -5.62 21.94 8.86
CA ALA A 325 -4.58 21.90 7.84
C ALA A 325 -3.79 23.22 7.75
N GLU A 326 -4.48 24.37 7.77
CA GLU A 326 -3.81 25.67 7.70
C GLU A 326 -3.04 26.00 8.98
N ALA A 327 -3.48 25.49 10.13
CA ALA A 327 -2.80 25.66 11.40
C ALA A 327 -1.76 24.55 11.69
N MET A 328 -1.56 23.57 10.81
CA MET A 328 -0.71 22.40 11.09
C MET A 328 0.70 22.83 11.50
N TYR A 329 1.15 22.34 12.65
CA TYR A 329 2.51 22.57 13.10
C TYR A 329 3.48 21.69 12.30
N LEU A 330 4.49 22.30 11.69
CA LEU A 330 5.58 21.61 11.01
C LEU A 330 6.89 21.97 11.72
N PRO A 331 7.56 21.01 12.40
CA PRO A 331 8.76 21.32 13.16
C PRO A 331 9.91 21.79 12.27
N TYR A 332 10.46 22.96 12.60
CA TYR A 332 11.61 23.56 11.93
C TYR A 332 12.58 24.10 12.98
N ASP A 333 13.86 23.79 12.82
CA ASP A 333 14.93 24.33 13.65
C ASP A 333 15.58 25.52 12.95
N GLU A 334 15.28 26.72 13.46
CA GLU A 334 15.77 27.99 12.91
C GLU A 334 17.30 28.16 13.01
N LYS A 335 17.95 27.48 13.98
CA LYS A 335 19.40 27.64 14.19
C LYS A 335 20.20 26.84 13.17
N LEU A 336 19.71 25.66 12.84
CA LEU A 336 20.29 24.75 11.86
C LEU A 336 19.74 25.01 10.44
N GLY A 337 18.58 25.68 10.32
CA GLY A 337 17.92 25.96 9.05
C GLY A 337 17.33 24.70 8.41
N ILE A 338 16.88 23.74 9.22
CA ILE A 338 16.41 22.43 8.75
C ILE A 338 15.05 22.07 9.37
N VAL A 339 14.29 21.22 8.68
CA VAL A 339 13.14 20.54 9.29
C VAL A 339 13.63 19.55 10.35
N ALA A 340 13.01 19.56 11.52
CA ALA A 340 13.27 18.54 12.53
C ALA A 340 12.32 17.35 12.29
N GLN A 341 12.78 16.11 12.53
CA GLN A 341 11.93 14.93 12.31
C GLN A 341 10.72 14.90 13.25
N ASP A 342 10.92 15.27 14.50
CA ASP A 342 9.91 15.38 15.55
C ASP A 342 10.37 16.40 16.60
N ASP A 343 9.51 16.68 17.59
CA ASP A 343 9.78 17.67 18.64
C ASP A 343 11.06 17.41 19.47
N THR A 344 11.57 16.17 19.50
CA THR A 344 12.68 15.77 20.37
C THR A 344 13.91 15.29 19.62
N PHE A 345 13.82 15.04 18.31
CA PHE A 345 14.88 14.37 17.55
C PHE A 345 16.22 15.07 17.67
N LEU A 346 16.26 16.38 17.42
CA LEU A 346 17.49 17.18 17.42
C LEU A 346 18.11 17.40 18.82
N ASP A 347 17.35 17.12 19.88
CA ASP A 347 17.83 17.21 21.27
C ASP A 347 18.52 15.91 21.74
N LYS A 348 18.46 14.84 20.95
CA LYS A 348 19.08 13.55 21.28
C LYS A 348 20.57 13.54 20.92
N PRO A 349 21.40 12.73 21.59
CA PRO A 349 22.78 12.50 21.16
C PRO A 349 22.86 11.96 19.72
N LEU A 350 23.86 12.39 18.98
CA LEU A 350 24.19 11.84 17.65
C LEU A 350 24.64 10.38 17.77
N TRP A 351 24.17 9.51 16.87
CA TRP A 351 24.73 8.17 16.74
C TRP A 351 26.10 8.22 16.05
N ASP A 352 27.10 7.54 16.61
CA ASP A 352 28.42 7.45 15.99
C ASP A 352 28.44 6.41 14.86
N VAL A 353 27.89 6.79 13.70
CA VAL A 353 27.86 5.92 12.50
C VAL A 353 29.27 5.53 12.06
N LYS A 354 30.24 6.46 12.15
CA LYS A 354 31.62 6.23 11.68
C LYS A 354 32.37 5.26 12.59
N GLY A 355 32.14 5.31 13.90
CA GLY A 355 32.72 4.40 14.87
C GLY A 355 31.96 3.09 15.04
N THR A 356 30.77 2.94 14.44
CA THR A 356 29.99 1.70 14.50
C THR A 356 30.60 0.65 13.54
N PRO A 357 31.03 -0.53 14.05
CA PRO A 357 31.58 -1.58 13.19
C PRO A 357 30.56 -2.12 12.17
N PRO A 358 30.97 -2.51 10.95
CA PRO A 358 30.06 -3.05 9.93
C PRO A 358 29.21 -4.24 10.40
N GLU A 359 29.75 -5.10 11.26
CA GLU A 359 29.06 -6.27 11.83
C GLU A 359 27.99 -5.91 12.88
N LYS A 360 27.85 -4.63 13.23
CA LYS A 360 26.75 -4.11 14.05
C LYS A 360 25.58 -3.59 13.21
N PHE A 361 25.65 -3.72 11.89
CA PHE A 361 24.55 -3.43 10.97
C PHE A 361 23.86 -4.73 10.48
N PRO A 362 22.52 -4.72 10.30
CA PRO A 362 21.61 -3.60 10.55
C PRO A 362 21.37 -3.37 12.06
N LEU A 363 21.32 -2.10 12.48
CA LEU A 363 21.37 -1.70 13.89
C LEU A 363 20.31 -2.38 14.78
N LEU A 364 19.09 -2.59 14.27
CA LEU A 364 17.98 -3.24 14.98
C LEU A 364 18.32 -4.67 15.44
N MET A 365 19.19 -5.37 14.72
CA MET A 365 19.56 -6.76 15.05
C MET A 365 20.61 -6.84 16.17
N HIS A 366 21.24 -5.70 16.51
CA HIS A 366 22.36 -5.64 17.44
C HIS A 366 22.16 -4.70 18.62
N ASN A 367 21.06 -3.94 18.62
CA ASN A 367 20.75 -2.96 19.65
C ASN A 367 19.31 -3.11 20.11
N HIS A 368 19.07 -2.89 21.40
CA HIS A 368 17.72 -2.78 21.92
C HIS A 368 17.02 -1.54 21.30
N PRO A 369 15.72 -1.58 20.96
CA PRO A 369 15.02 -0.43 20.37
C PRO A 369 15.19 0.87 21.16
N LEU A 370 15.06 0.81 22.50
CA LEU A 370 15.32 1.98 23.37
C LEU A 370 16.72 2.59 23.24
N THR A 371 17.73 1.83 22.81
CA THR A 371 19.04 2.38 22.49
C THR A 371 18.94 3.25 21.25
N LEU A 372 18.24 2.80 20.21
CA LEU A 372 18.04 3.56 18.96
C LEU A 372 17.17 4.80 19.20
N TYR A 373 16.07 4.66 19.95
CA TYR A 373 15.09 5.73 20.21
C TYR A 373 15.70 6.96 20.92
N ARG A 374 16.84 6.76 21.60
CA ARG A 374 17.58 7.78 22.33
C ARG A 374 18.60 8.54 21.48
N HIS A 375 18.75 8.22 20.20
CA HIS A 375 19.77 8.83 19.34
C HIS A 375 19.16 9.41 18.07
N GLN A 376 19.91 10.33 17.45
CA GLN A 376 19.64 10.81 16.10
C GLN A 376 20.11 9.75 15.09
N VAL A 377 19.28 8.75 14.85
CA VAL A 377 19.51 7.70 13.84
C VAL A 377 18.18 7.25 13.28
N CYS A 378 18.06 7.26 11.96
CA CYS A 378 16.85 6.87 11.27
C CYS A 378 16.99 5.47 10.67
N LYS A 379 15.92 4.69 10.73
CA LYS A 379 15.78 3.42 10.01
C LYS A 379 15.71 3.64 8.49
N GLN A 380 14.96 4.67 8.08
CA GLN A 380 14.59 4.96 6.71
C GLN A 380 14.23 6.45 6.55
N ALA A 381 13.94 6.90 5.34
CA ALA A 381 13.49 8.26 5.08
C ALA A 381 12.16 8.57 5.81
N ASP A 382 12.14 9.69 6.53
CA ASP A 382 10.98 10.19 7.29
C ASP A 382 10.65 11.62 6.81
N ALA A 383 11.28 12.66 7.37
CA ALA A 383 11.12 14.04 6.89
C ALA A 383 11.49 14.17 5.40
N LEU A 384 12.54 13.47 4.95
CA LEU A 384 12.93 13.44 3.54
C LEU A 384 11.82 12.86 2.64
N LEU A 385 11.07 11.87 3.12
CA LEU A 385 9.98 11.27 2.35
C LEU A 385 8.82 12.25 2.18
N ALA A 386 8.57 13.11 3.17
CA ALA A 386 7.55 14.15 3.05
C ALA A 386 7.89 15.11 1.90
N PHE A 387 9.18 15.46 1.73
CA PHE A 387 9.60 16.31 0.62
C PHE A 387 9.34 15.67 -0.74
N VAL A 388 9.57 14.36 -0.85
CA VAL A 388 9.34 13.59 -2.09
C VAL A 388 7.85 13.54 -2.46
N LEU A 389 6.97 13.36 -1.47
CA LEU A 389 5.54 13.11 -1.72
C LEU A 389 4.66 14.37 -1.70
N ALA A 390 4.99 15.35 -0.86
CA ALA A 390 4.12 16.50 -0.57
C ALA A 390 4.72 17.87 -0.94
N ASP A 391 6.06 17.99 -1.05
CA ASP A 391 6.73 19.29 -1.25
C ASP A 391 7.37 19.49 -2.61
N SER A 392 7.07 18.65 -3.60
CA SER A 392 7.55 18.81 -4.98
C SER A 392 7.13 20.12 -5.67
N ALA A 393 6.29 20.94 -5.01
CA ALA A 393 5.92 22.28 -5.44
C ALA A 393 6.67 23.43 -4.71
N GLN A 394 7.57 23.15 -3.76
CA GLN A 394 8.24 24.18 -2.94
C GLN A 394 9.77 24.13 -2.94
N VAL A 395 10.40 23.35 -3.82
CA VAL A 395 11.83 23.54 -4.10
C VAL A 395 11.97 24.76 -5.01
N ASP A 396 12.14 25.94 -4.40
CA ASP A 396 12.56 27.14 -5.12
C ASP A 396 13.90 26.82 -5.81
N PRO A 397 14.03 26.98 -7.15
CA PRO A 397 15.19 26.54 -7.93
C PRO A 397 16.54 27.13 -7.50
#